data_AF-A0A4Q4CNA2-F1
#
_entry.id   AF-A0A4Q4CNA2-F1
#
_cell.length_a   1.000
_cell.length_b   1.000
_cell.length_c   1.000
_cell.angle_alpha   90.00
_cell.angle_beta   90.00
_cell.angle_gamma   90.00
#
_symmetry.space_group_name_H-M   'P 1'
#
loop_
_entity.id
_entity.type
_entity.pdbx_description
1 polymer ?
#
loop_
_entity_poly.entity_id
_entity_poly.type
_entity_poly.pdbx_seq_one_letter_code
_entity_poly.pdbx_strand_id
1 'polypeptide(L)'
;METPRQRARRQTMDDIVRLGREQLATVTPSELSLRAVARELGIVSSAVYRYVKDRDELLTLLIVDAYDELGAAVEDAVAAASRRAPRARALLACQAFRTWSLREPSRFALLFGTPVPGYAAPADRTVEPGTRVPAVLIKLLE
;
A
#
# COMPACT_ATOMS: atom_id res chain seq x y z
N MET A 1 -5.94 25.60 0.40
CA MET A 1 -4.49 25.71 0.11
C MET A 1 -3.72 25.10 1.26
N GLU A 2 -2.80 24.18 0.97
CA GLU A 2 -1.96 23.55 1.97
C GLU A 2 -0.77 24.45 2.36
N THR A 3 -0.42 24.49 3.65
CA THR A 3 0.72 25.28 4.15
C THR A 3 2.05 24.61 3.79
N PRO A 4 3.18 25.37 3.71
CA PRO A 4 4.50 24.78 3.51
C PRO A 4 4.87 23.70 4.53
N ARG A 5 4.44 23.86 5.80
CA ARG A 5 4.66 22.88 6.87
C ARG A 5 3.88 21.59 6.64
N GLN A 6 2.63 21.68 6.21
CA GLN A 6 1.81 20.51 5.87
C GLN A 6 2.42 19.74 4.69
N ARG A 7 2.87 20.44 3.64
CA ARG A 7 3.58 19.82 2.51
C ARG A 7 4.85 19.08 2.93
N ALA A 8 5.69 19.73 3.76
CA ALA A 8 6.90 19.09 4.27
C ALA A 8 6.59 17.84 5.09
N ARG A 9 5.54 17.90 5.94
CA ARG A 9 5.08 16.74 6.71
C ARG A 9 4.60 15.60 5.80
N ARG A 10 3.82 15.89 4.75
CA ARG A 10 3.38 14.88 3.78
C ARG A 10 4.58 14.24 3.08
N GLN A 11 5.50 15.05 2.58
CA GLN A 11 6.71 14.53 1.92
C GLN A 11 7.50 13.59 2.84
N THR A 12 7.67 13.95 4.12
CA THR A 12 8.32 13.06 5.09
C THR A 12 7.56 11.75 5.30
N MET A 13 6.22 11.78 5.33
CA MET A 13 5.42 10.56 5.42
C MET A 13 5.59 9.68 4.17
N ASP A 14 5.56 10.28 2.98
CA ASP A 14 5.73 9.58 1.70
C ASP A 14 7.12 8.92 1.63
N ASP A 15 8.16 9.60 2.10
CA ASP A 15 9.51 9.05 2.19
C ASP A 15 9.63 7.91 3.23
N ILE A 16 8.93 8.01 4.37
CA ILE A 16 8.86 6.92 5.35
C ILE A 16 8.23 5.67 4.72
N VAL A 17 7.11 5.82 3.99
CA VAL A 17 6.44 4.70 3.31
C VAL A 17 7.34 4.15 2.20
N ARG A 18 7.99 5.00 1.40
CA ARG A 18 8.95 4.58 0.37
C ARG A 18 10.08 3.72 0.94
N LEU A 19 10.75 4.18 2.00
CA LEU A 19 11.83 3.42 2.65
C LEU A 19 11.31 2.14 3.32
N GLY A 20 10.09 2.16 3.86
CA GLY A 20 9.43 0.96 4.37
C GLY A 20 9.22 -0.10 3.27
N ARG A 21 8.84 0.32 2.05
CA ARG A 21 8.73 -0.57 0.88
C ARG A 21 10.08 -1.14 0.48
N GLU A 22 11.13 -0.33 0.48
CA GLU A 22 12.49 -0.78 0.19
C GLU A 22 12.97 -1.83 1.21
N GLN A 23 12.66 -1.65 2.49
CA GLN A 23 12.91 -2.70 3.50
C GLN A 23 12.13 -3.98 3.20
N LEU A 24 10.82 -3.91 2.92
CA LEU A 24 10.01 -5.09 2.58
C LEU A 24 10.53 -5.89 1.37
N ALA A 25 11.28 -5.25 0.47
CA ALA A 25 11.93 -5.95 -0.65
C ALA A 25 13.10 -6.84 -0.20
N THR A 26 13.62 -6.64 1.01
CA THR A 26 14.86 -7.26 1.50
C THR A 26 14.69 -8.05 2.79
N VAL A 27 13.70 -7.71 3.63
CA VAL A 27 13.44 -8.34 4.93
C VAL A 27 11.98 -8.73 5.08
N THR A 28 11.70 -9.61 6.03
CA THR A 28 10.31 -9.99 6.35
C THR A 28 9.56 -8.84 7.05
N PRO A 29 8.22 -8.80 7.00
CA PRO A 29 7.43 -7.78 7.69
C PRO A 29 7.73 -7.65 9.20
N SER A 30 8.08 -8.76 9.86
CA SER A 30 8.45 -8.79 11.29
C SER A 30 9.76 -8.06 11.59
N GLU A 31 10.65 -7.96 10.60
CA GLU A 31 11.99 -7.38 10.69
C GLU A 31 12.05 -5.88 10.31
N LEU A 32 10.91 -5.28 9.92
CA LEU A 32 10.83 -3.85 9.62
C LEU A 32 11.34 -2.99 10.78
N SER A 33 12.12 -1.96 10.44
CA SER A 33 12.83 -1.14 11.41
C SER A 33 12.66 0.35 11.15
N LEU A 34 11.93 1.03 12.04
CA LEU A 34 11.82 2.49 12.07
C LEU A 34 13.18 3.19 12.26
N ARG A 35 14.12 2.54 12.96
CA ARG A 35 15.48 3.08 13.13
C ARG A 35 16.26 3.06 11.82
N ALA A 36 16.10 2.00 11.02
CA ALA A 36 16.71 1.93 9.69
C ALA A 36 16.09 3.00 8.76
N VAL A 37 14.76 3.17 8.79
CA VAL A 37 14.08 4.25 8.05
C VAL A 37 14.63 5.63 8.46
N ALA A 38 14.74 5.90 9.77
CA ALA A 38 15.25 7.18 10.25
C ALA A 38 16.69 7.45 9.77
N ARG A 39 17.54 6.43 9.79
CA ARG A 39 18.93 6.52 9.31
C ARG A 39 18.98 6.87 7.82
N GLU A 40 18.16 6.21 6.99
CA GLU A 40 18.10 6.46 5.55
C GLU A 40 17.51 7.84 5.20
N LEU A 41 16.56 8.33 6.01
CA LEU A 41 16.04 9.71 5.92
C LEU A 41 17.06 10.78 6.34
N GLY A 42 18.15 10.39 7.02
CA GLY A 42 19.11 11.34 7.59
C GLY A 42 18.57 12.08 8.82
N ILE A 43 17.64 11.49 9.57
CA ILE A 43 17.09 12.07 10.81
C ILE A 43 17.47 11.23 12.03
N VAL A 44 17.45 11.87 13.20
CA VAL A 44 17.66 11.17 14.48
C VAL A 44 16.54 10.15 14.69
N SER A 45 16.86 8.97 15.22
CA SER A 45 15.89 7.89 15.44
C SER A 45 14.66 8.29 16.25
N SER A 46 14.79 9.21 17.22
CA SER A 46 13.63 9.71 17.98
C SER A 46 12.67 10.56 17.13
N ALA A 47 13.14 11.16 16.04
CA ALA A 47 12.36 12.05 15.19
C ALA A 47 11.29 11.31 14.37
N VAL A 48 11.55 10.07 13.93
CA VAL A 48 10.61 9.29 13.11
C VAL A 48 9.33 8.96 13.88
N TYR A 49 9.43 8.81 15.20
CA TYR A 49 8.29 8.52 16.07
C TYR A 49 7.26 9.66 16.15
N ARG A 50 7.60 10.88 15.69
CA ARG A 50 6.65 11.99 15.51
C ARG A 50 5.74 11.82 14.28
N TYR A 51 6.05 10.84 13.44
CA TYR A 51 5.36 10.52 12.19
C TYR A 51 4.70 9.15 12.26
N VAL A 52 5.43 8.15 12.77
CA VAL A 52 4.99 6.75 12.83
C VAL A 52 5.27 6.20 14.23
N LYS A 53 4.22 5.84 14.98
CA LYS A 53 4.30 5.53 16.42
C LYS A 53 5.15 4.29 16.74
N ASP A 54 5.10 3.28 15.89
CA ASP A 54 5.71 1.97 16.12
C ASP A 54 5.79 1.19 14.79
N ARG A 55 6.33 -0.03 14.85
CA ARG A 55 6.45 -0.92 13.68
C ARG A 55 5.07 -1.30 13.11
N ASP A 56 4.07 -1.50 13.96
CA ASP A 56 2.75 -1.95 13.53
C ASP A 56 2.00 -0.83 12.79
N GLU A 57 2.25 0.43 13.16
CA GLU A 57 1.84 1.59 12.39
C GLU A 57 2.53 1.64 11.02
N LEU A 58 3.83 1.37 10.95
CA LEU A 58 4.54 1.27 9.67
C LEU A 58 3.95 0.16 8.79
N LEU A 59 3.66 -1.01 9.36
CA LEU A 59 2.99 -2.12 8.67
C LEU A 59 1.61 -1.70 8.15
N THR A 60 0.82 -1.01 8.97
CA THR A 60 -0.51 -0.51 8.58
C THR A 60 -0.39 0.44 7.39
N LEU A 61 0.56 1.39 7.43
CA LEU A 61 0.80 2.33 6.33
C LEU A 61 1.21 1.61 5.04
N LEU A 62 2.06 0.58 5.14
CA LEU A 62 2.50 -0.20 3.98
C LEU A 62 1.38 -1.07 3.40
N ILE A 63 0.47 -1.58 4.23
CA ILE A 63 -0.73 -2.30 3.79
C ILE A 63 -1.68 -1.36 3.05
N VAL A 64 -1.95 -0.18 3.60
CA VAL A 64 -2.81 0.82 2.96
C VAL A 64 -2.22 1.24 1.61
N ASP A 65 -0.92 1.59 1.58
CA ASP A 65 -0.21 1.95 0.35
C ASP A 65 -0.25 0.83 -0.71
N ALA A 66 -0.07 -0.42 -0.31
CA ALA A 66 -0.14 -1.56 -1.22
C ALA A 66 -1.55 -1.80 -1.76
N TYR A 67 -2.58 -1.73 -0.92
CA TYR A 67 -3.97 -1.81 -1.38
C TYR A 67 -4.34 -0.65 -2.30
N ASP A 68 -3.86 0.56 -2.00
CA ASP A 68 -4.17 1.73 -2.80
C ASP A 68 -3.56 1.66 -4.20
N GLU A 69 -2.31 1.23 -4.31
CA GLU A 69 -1.66 1.08 -5.61
C GLU A 69 -2.28 -0.07 -6.43
N LEU A 70 -2.61 -1.19 -5.77
CA LEU A 70 -3.30 -2.30 -6.42
C LEU A 70 -4.71 -1.88 -6.90
N GLY A 71 -5.47 -1.21 -6.04
CA GLY A 71 -6.79 -0.67 -6.36
C GLY A 71 -6.73 0.27 -7.56
N ALA A 72 -5.79 1.22 -7.54
CA ALA A 72 -5.60 2.17 -8.65
C ALA A 72 -5.24 1.45 -9.95
N ALA A 73 -4.32 0.49 -9.92
CA ALA A 73 -3.93 -0.26 -11.12
C ALA A 73 -5.11 -1.00 -11.77
N VAL A 74 -6.01 -1.57 -10.95
CA VAL A 74 -7.21 -2.27 -11.44
C VAL A 74 -8.26 -1.29 -11.94
N GLU A 75 -8.51 -0.21 -11.20
CA GLU A 75 -9.45 0.86 -11.57
C GLU A 75 -9.06 1.50 -12.91
N ASP A 76 -7.79 1.85 -13.07
CA ASP A 76 -7.24 2.47 -14.28
C ASP A 76 -7.39 1.54 -15.50
N ALA A 77 -7.08 0.25 -15.34
CA ALA A 77 -7.23 -0.73 -16.41
C ALA A 77 -8.69 -0.88 -16.88
N VAL A 78 -9.63 -0.86 -15.93
CA VAL A 78 -11.07 -0.94 -16.24
C VAL A 78 -11.59 0.36 -16.85
N ALA A 79 -11.13 1.52 -16.37
CA ALA A 79 -11.50 2.83 -16.89
C ALA A 79 -11.01 3.04 -18.34
N ALA A 80 -9.76 2.66 -18.63
CA ALA A 80 -9.18 2.71 -19.97
C ALA A 80 -9.95 1.83 -20.98
N ALA A 81 -10.66 0.81 -20.50
CA ALA A 81 -11.47 -0.10 -21.31
C ALA A 81 -12.99 0.16 -21.21
N SER A 82 -13.41 1.36 -20.80
CA SER A 82 -14.82 1.72 -20.58
C SER A 82 -15.77 1.40 -21.75
N ARG A 83 -15.29 1.43 -23.00
CA ARG A 83 -16.09 1.12 -24.20
C ARG A 83 -16.19 -0.39 -24.53
N ARG A 84 -15.49 -1.26 -23.79
CA ARG A 84 -15.52 -2.72 -24.01
C ARG A 84 -16.66 -3.36 -23.24
N ALA A 85 -17.10 -4.53 -23.71
CA ALA A 85 -18.10 -5.34 -23.01
C ALA A 85 -17.66 -5.66 -21.56
N PRO A 86 -18.60 -5.82 -20.60
CA PRO A 86 -18.27 -6.07 -19.19
C PRO A 86 -17.30 -7.24 -18.97
N ARG A 87 -17.50 -8.35 -19.69
CA ARG A 87 -16.59 -9.51 -19.64
C ARG A 87 -15.14 -9.16 -20.01
N ALA A 88 -14.94 -8.32 -21.02
CA ALA A 88 -13.60 -7.90 -21.43
C ALA A 88 -12.96 -6.97 -20.39
N ARG A 89 -13.75 -6.11 -19.74
CA ARG A 89 -13.30 -5.25 -18.63
C ARG A 89 -12.92 -6.08 -17.39
N ALA A 90 -13.69 -7.13 -17.07
CA ALA A 90 -13.38 -8.04 -15.98
C ALA A 90 -12.08 -8.80 -16.21
N LEU A 91 -11.83 -9.28 -17.44
CA LEU A 91 -10.56 -9.92 -17.79
C LEU A 91 -9.37 -8.95 -17.63
N LEU A 92 -9.54 -7.68 -18.01
CA LEU A 92 -8.50 -6.65 -17.83
C LEU A 92 -8.26 -6.35 -16.35
N ALA A 93 -9.29 -6.33 -15.50
CA ALA A 93 -9.14 -6.21 -14.06
C ALA A 93 -8.27 -7.34 -13.49
N CYS A 94 -8.57 -8.59 -13.86
CA CYS A 94 -7.77 -9.75 -13.44
C CYS A 94 -6.33 -9.69 -13.94
N GLN A 95 -6.12 -9.23 -15.18
CA GLN A 95 -4.79 -9.04 -15.75
C GLN A 95 -4.00 -7.96 -15.02
N ALA A 96 -4.63 -6.82 -14.69
CA ALA A 96 -4.01 -5.73 -13.94
C ALA A 96 -3.61 -6.19 -12.53
N PHE A 97 -4.50 -6.88 -11.83
CA PHE A 97 -4.20 -7.49 -10.53
C PHE A 97 -2.96 -8.39 -10.63
N ARG A 98 -2.96 -9.35 -11.57
CA ARG A 98 -1.84 -10.28 -11.76
C ARG A 98 -0.53 -9.57 -12.11
N THR A 99 -0.58 -8.59 -13.01
CA THR A 99 0.59 -7.80 -13.41
C THR A 99 1.17 -7.05 -12.22
N TRP A 100 0.33 -6.43 -11.39
CA TRP A 100 0.76 -5.78 -10.17
C TRP A 100 1.39 -6.77 -9.19
N SER A 101 0.74 -7.92 -8.93
CA SER A 101 1.25 -8.96 -8.01
C SER A 101 2.64 -9.47 -8.39
N LEU A 102 2.91 -9.61 -9.69
CA LEU A 102 4.21 -10.09 -10.18
C LEU A 102 5.29 -9.00 -10.15
N ARG A 103 4.92 -7.74 -10.34
CA ARG A 103 5.84 -6.61 -10.25
C ARG A 103 6.23 -6.32 -8.79
N GLU A 104 5.30 -6.50 -7.86
CA GLU A 104 5.43 -6.12 -6.44
C GLU A 104 5.31 -7.34 -5.49
N PRO A 105 6.17 -8.37 -5.61
CA PRO A 105 5.98 -9.65 -4.91
C PRO A 105 6.00 -9.51 -3.38
N SER A 106 6.86 -8.67 -2.81
CA SER A 106 6.92 -8.45 -1.35
C SER A 106 5.66 -7.78 -0.81
N ARG A 107 5.07 -6.84 -1.56
CA ARG A 107 3.84 -6.16 -1.16
C ARG A 107 2.63 -7.05 -1.38
N PHE A 108 2.62 -7.84 -2.45
CA PHE A 108 1.62 -8.89 -2.62
C PHE A 108 1.66 -9.90 -1.46
N ALA A 109 2.84 -10.34 -1.04
CA ALA A 109 3.01 -11.23 0.11
C ALA A 109 2.57 -10.59 1.44
N LEU A 110 2.75 -9.27 1.60
CA LEU A 110 2.23 -8.54 2.75
C LEU A 110 0.70 -8.56 2.82
N LEU A 111 0.03 -8.42 1.66
CA LEU A 111 -1.44 -8.37 1.59
C LEU A 111 -2.10 -9.75 1.67
N PHE A 112 -1.51 -10.76 1.01
CA PHE A 112 -2.18 -12.04 0.75
C PHE A 112 -1.33 -13.27 1.16
N GLY A 113 -0.18 -13.05 1.79
CA GLY A 113 0.72 -14.11 2.24
C GLY A 113 0.51 -14.52 3.70
N THR A 114 1.57 -14.99 4.34
CA THR A 114 1.54 -15.43 5.74
C THR A 114 1.27 -14.23 6.68
N PRO A 115 0.30 -14.35 7.59
CA PRO A 115 0.03 -13.30 8.59
C PRO A 115 1.27 -12.96 9.41
N VAL A 116 1.44 -11.68 9.72
CA VAL A 116 2.56 -11.20 10.54
C VAL A 116 2.27 -11.50 12.01
N PRO A 117 3.11 -12.29 12.73
CA PRO A 117 2.85 -12.65 14.12
C PRO A 117 2.73 -11.42 15.03
N GLY A 118 1.66 -11.39 15.83
CA GLY A 118 1.41 -10.31 16.79
C GLY A 118 0.87 -9.02 16.21
N TYR A 119 0.68 -8.93 14.88
CA TYR A 119 0.09 -7.78 14.22
C TYR A 119 -1.39 -8.02 13.88
N ALA A 120 -2.24 -7.07 14.25
CA ALA A 120 -3.65 -7.04 13.89
C ALA A 120 -3.93 -5.79 13.06
N ALA A 121 -4.27 -5.96 11.78
CA ALA A 121 -4.55 -4.85 10.89
C ALA A 121 -5.81 -4.08 11.34
N PRO A 122 -5.72 -2.75 11.58
CA PRO A 122 -6.86 -1.96 12.03
C PRO A 122 -7.90 -1.83 10.91
N ALA A 123 -9.08 -2.42 11.12
CA ALA A 123 -10.13 -2.53 10.11
C ALA A 123 -10.64 -1.16 9.61
N ASP A 124 -10.68 -0.16 10.49
CA ASP A 124 -11.06 1.23 10.17
C ASP A 124 -10.13 1.89 9.15
N ARG A 125 -8.93 1.34 8.93
CA ARG A 125 -7.95 1.86 7.97
C ARG A 125 -7.71 0.95 6.78
N THR A 126 -7.91 -0.36 6.94
CA THR A 126 -7.53 -1.34 5.90
C THR A 126 -8.70 -1.87 5.10
N VAL A 127 -9.93 -1.79 5.60
CA VAL A 127 -11.12 -2.32 4.88
C VAL A 127 -11.43 -1.52 3.62
N GLU A 128 -11.47 -0.19 3.69
CA GLU A 128 -11.78 0.64 2.52
C GLU A 128 -10.75 0.44 1.39
N PRO A 129 -9.42 0.58 1.62
CA PRO A 129 -8.43 0.28 0.59
C PRO A 129 -8.51 -1.17 0.09
N GLY A 130 -8.68 -2.12 1.01
CA GLY A 130 -8.70 -3.55 0.70
C GLY A 130 -9.92 -4.02 -0.12
N THR A 131 -10.99 -3.22 -0.15
CA THR A 131 -12.23 -3.56 -0.88
C THR A 131 -12.33 -2.93 -2.27
N ARG A 132 -11.37 -2.09 -2.67
CA ARG A 132 -11.36 -1.41 -3.97
C ARG A 132 -11.45 -2.37 -5.15
N VAL A 133 -10.65 -3.44 -5.17
CA VAL A 133 -10.67 -4.45 -6.26
C VAL A 133 -12.00 -5.22 -6.29
N PRO A 134 -12.49 -5.81 -5.18
CA PRO A 134 -13.83 -6.41 -5.14
C PRO A 134 -14.93 -5.45 -5.61
N ALA A 135 -14.89 -4.18 -5.20
CA ALA A 135 -15.88 -3.18 -5.59
C ALA A 135 -15.90 -2.93 -7.11
N VAL A 136 -14.72 -2.89 -7.77
CA VAL A 136 -14.64 -2.80 -9.23
C VAL A 136 -15.29 -4.01 -9.88
N LEU A 137 -15.02 -5.22 -9.39
CA LEU A 137 -15.60 -6.44 -9.96
C LEU A 137 -17.12 -6.51 -9.78
N ILE A 138 -17.63 -6.13 -8.61
CA ILE A 138 -19.08 -6.07 -8.33
C ILE A 138 -19.78 -5.11 -9.30
N LYS A 139 -19.23 -3.91 -9.52
CA LYS A 139 -19.77 -2.92 -10.48
C LYS A 139 -19.77 -3.38 -11.94
N LEU A 140 -19.03 -4.44 -12.29
CA LEU A 140 -19.02 -5.01 -13.63
C LEU A 140 -20.08 -6.10 -13.83
N LEU A 141 -20.72 -6.55 -12.74
CA LEU A 141 -21.82 -7.53 -12.77
C LEU A 141 -23.20 -6.87 -12.82
N GLU A 142 -23.28 -5.59 -12.48
CA GLU A 142 -24.46 -4.72 -12.63
C GLU A 142 -24.63 -4.25 -14.08
#